data_AF-A0A2S7CSM3-F1
#
_entry.id   AF-A0A2S7CSM3-F1
#
_cell.length_a   1.000
_cell.length_b   1.000
_cell.length_c   1.000
_cell.angle_alpha   90.00
_cell.angle_beta   90.00
_cell.angle_gamma   90.00
#
_symmetry.space_group_name_H-M   'P 1'
#
loop_
_entity.id
_entity.type
_entity.pdbx_description
1 polymer ?
#
loop_
_entity_poly.entity_id
_entity_poly.type
_entity_poly.pdbx_seq_one_letter_code
_entity_poly.pdbx_strand_id
1 'polypeptide(L)'
;MSINLRLDEKGYADALTAVRHDNDHQDSVEVVYVDENDSKKVSRYFLKSPNFELTAYEIGGSRYDLKSYRHVGKFPGVSYADLVAALSKGGEGGTDMNQRLSVVVCLICEAARSKLIEGAMQRAIAGERVELEPYRVLMNMYEHTLRFKSTKFKGTTHAAPPLLPLQLQDYIDYVQSKDYTGDTGIADTIRALN
;
A
#
# COMPACT_ATOMS: atom_id res chain seq x y z
N MET A 1 2.71 -13.88 12.12
CA MET A 1 2.98 -12.93 13.22
C MET A 1 2.12 -11.70 12.99
N SER A 2 1.62 -11.04 14.04
CA SER A 2 0.75 -9.87 13.90
C SER A 2 1.56 -8.57 14.03
N ILE A 3 1.36 -7.63 13.12
CA ILE A 3 2.07 -6.35 13.05
C ILE A 3 1.14 -5.24 13.52
N ASN A 4 1.54 -4.49 14.55
CA ASN A 4 0.74 -3.37 15.04
C ASN A 4 0.98 -2.13 14.18
N LEU A 5 -0.09 -1.64 13.54
CA LEU A 5 -0.12 -0.39 12.80
C LEU A 5 -0.44 0.77 13.74
N ARG A 6 0.40 1.80 13.73
CA ARG A 6 0.19 3.06 14.46
C ARG A 6 0.19 4.22 13.48
N LEU A 7 -0.74 5.17 13.66
CA LEU A 7 -0.84 6.36 12.81
C LEU A 7 -0.03 7.52 13.39
N ASP A 8 1.25 7.25 13.65
CA ASP A 8 2.28 8.24 13.94
C ASP A 8 3.48 7.99 13.02
N GLU A 9 4.29 9.02 12.74
CA GLU A 9 5.33 8.96 11.71
C GLU A 9 6.24 7.73 11.85
N LYS A 10 6.75 7.50 13.07
CA LYS A 10 7.66 6.40 13.37
C LYS A 10 6.93 5.07 13.36
N GLY A 11 5.81 4.96 14.08
CA GLY A 11 5.05 3.72 14.20
C GLY A 11 4.52 3.22 12.87
N TYR A 12 4.16 4.12 11.97
CA TYR A 12 3.72 3.78 10.61
C TYR A 12 4.87 3.24 9.76
N ALA A 13 6.03 3.91 9.76
CA ALA A 13 7.21 3.47 9.02
C ALA A 13 7.76 2.12 9.51
N ASP A 14 7.77 1.92 10.83
CA ASP A 14 8.18 0.66 11.47
C ASP A 14 7.22 -0.47 11.07
N ALA A 15 5.90 -0.22 11.07
CA ALA A 15 4.90 -1.19 10.65
C ALA A 15 5.07 -1.61 9.18
N LEU A 16 5.27 -0.66 8.25
CA LEU A 16 5.50 -0.99 6.84
C LEU A 16 6.80 -1.77 6.62
N THR A 17 7.84 -1.49 7.40
CA THR A 17 9.10 -2.26 7.36
C THR A 17 8.86 -3.70 7.79
N ALA A 18 8.10 -3.92 8.86
CA ALA A 18 7.71 -5.26 9.29
C ALA A 18 6.82 -5.96 8.26
N VAL A 19 5.88 -5.25 7.62
CA VAL A 19 5.00 -5.82 6.59
C VAL A 19 5.82 -6.34 5.40
N ARG A 20 6.80 -5.56 4.93
CA ARG A 20 7.71 -5.98 3.86
C ARG A 20 8.54 -7.19 4.26
N HIS A 21 9.12 -7.15 5.45
CA HIS A 21 9.91 -8.27 5.98
C HIS A 21 9.08 -9.55 6.05
N ASP A 22 7.91 -9.52 6.67
CA ASP A 22 7.10 -10.72 6.88
C ASP A 22 6.49 -11.25 5.57
N ASN A 23 6.16 -10.38 4.63
CA ASN A 23 5.70 -10.78 3.31
C ASN A 23 6.74 -11.62 2.55
N ASP A 24 8.04 -11.43 2.78
CA ASP A 24 9.09 -12.23 2.15
C ASP A 24 9.30 -13.60 2.82
N HIS A 25 8.68 -13.84 3.99
CA HIS A 25 8.99 -14.99 4.84
C HIS A 25 7.76 -15.79 5.31
N GLN A 26 6.53 -15.31 5.09
CA GLN A 26 5.29 -15.92 5.56
C GLN A 26 4.24 -15.96 4.45
N ASP A 27 3.33 -16.94 4.49
CA ASP A 27 2.23 -17.07 3.50
C ASP A 27 1.16 -15.97 3.65
N SER A 28 1.03 -15.40 4.84
CA SER A 28 0.08 -14.35 5.16
C SER A 28 0.66 -13.39 6.19
N VAL A 29 0.39 -12.10 6.03
CA VAL A 29 0.74 -11.04 6.96
C VAL A 29 -0.53 -10.51 7.61
N GLU A 30 -0.55 -10.42 8.94
CA GLU A 30 -1.66 -9.82 9.69
C GLU A 30 -1.25 -8.44 10.19
N VAL A 31 -2.02 -7.42 9.83
CA VAL A 31 -1.85 -6.05 10.31
C VAL A 31 -2.98 -5.68 11.24
N VAL A 32 -2.64 -5.27 12.46
CA VAL A 32 -3.57 -4.96 13.54
C VAL A 32 -3.58 -3.46 13.79
N TYR A 33 -4.77 -2.87 13.79
CA TYR A 33 -4.99 -1.48 14.20
C TYR A 33 -5.86 -1.46 15.46
N VAL A 34 -5.43 -0.69 16.45
CA VAL A 34 -6.19 -0.41 17.67
C VAL A 34 -6.60 1.06 17.61
N ASP A 35 -7.90 1.34 17.69
CA ASP A 35 -8.42 2.71 17.67
C ASP A 35 -7.84 3.50 18.84
N GLU A 36 -7.24 4.66 18.55
CA GLU A 36 -6.57 5.50 19.54
C GLU A 36 -7.53 6.04 20.60
N ASN A 37 -8.83 6.14 20.26
CA ASN A 37 -9.87 6.64 21.17
C ASN A 37 -10.61 5.52 21.90
N ASP A 38 -10.45 4.26 21.49
CA ASP A 38 -11.11 3.10 22.09
C ASP A 38 -10.27 1.84 21.90
N SER A 39 -9.47 1.50 22.92
CA SER A 39 -8.57 0.34 22.88
C SER A 39 -9.29 -1.01 22.76
N LYS A 40 -10.61 -1.06 22.91
CA LYS A 40 -11.43 -2.26 22.68
C LYS A 40 -11.77 -2.43 21.20
N LYS A 41 -11.65 -1.39 20.37
CA LYS A 41 -11.86 -1.46 18.93
C LYS A 41 -10.57 -1.85 18.24
N VAL A 42 -10.47 -3.15 17.98
CA VAL A 42 -9.37 -3.75 17.23
C VAL A 42 -9.88 -4.13 15.85
N SER A 43 -9.12 -3.72 14.83
CA SER A 43 -9.33 -4.11 13.44
C SER A 43 -8.12 -4.90 12.96
N ARG A 44 -8.35 -5.96 12.20
CA ARG A 44 -7.29 -6.79 11.62
C ARG A 44 -7.42 -6.84 10.11
N TYR A 45 -6.29 -6.83 9.42
CA TYR A 45 -6.20 -6.86 7.96
C TYR A 45 -5.26 -7.97 7.55
N PHE A 46 -5.70 -8.83 6.63
CA PHE A 46 -4.96 -10.03 6.25
C PHE A 46 -4.46 -9.88 4.81
N LEU A 47 -3.14 -9.84 4.67
CA LEU A 47 -2.46 -9.66 3.39
C LEU A 47 -1.89 -10.99 2.92
N LYS A 48 -2.06 -11.30 1.65
CA LYS A 48 -1.45 -12.45 1.00
C LYS A 48 -0.01 -12.13 0.59
N SER A 49 0.89 -13.07 0.84
CA SER A 49 2.25 -13.04 0.31
C SER A 49 2.35 -13.76 -1.05
N PRO A 50 3.27 -13.34 -1.93
CA PRO A 50 4.22 -12.22 -1.77
C PRO A 50 3.72 -10.90 -2.35
N ASN A 51 2.43 -10.77 -2.66
CA ASN A 51 1.91 -9.63 -3.42
C ASN A 51 1.28 -8.52 -2.57
N PHE A 52 1.22 -8.63 -1.24
CA PHE A 52 0.55 -7.69 -0.33
C PHE A 52 -0.95 -7.52 -0.60
N GLU A 53 -1.60 -8.50 -1.24
CA GLU A 53 -3.02 -8.39 -1.59
C GLU A 53 -3.88 -8.49 -0.33
N LEU A 54 -4.73 -7.50 -0.07
CA LEU A 54 -5.70 -7.60 1.02
C LEU A 54 -6.73 -8.67 0.67
N THR A 55 -6.79 -9.74 1.48
CA THR A 55 -7.68 -10.89 1.25
C THR A 55 -8.84 -10.96 2.23
N ALA A 56 -8.67 -10.39 3.43
CA ALA A 56 -9.74 -10.33 4.42
C ALA A 56 -9.51 -9.21 5.42
N TYR A 57 -10.55 -8.88 6.18
CA TYR A 57 -10.43 -8.04 7.36
C TYR A 57 -11.34 -8.54 8.48
N GLU A 58 -11.00 -8.22 9.73
CA GLU A 58 -11.81 -8.52 10.91
C GLU A 58 -12.10 -7.22 11.68
N ILE A 59 -13.38 -6.94 11.95
CA ILE A 59 -13.84 -5.78 12.71
C ILE A 59 -14.97 -6.21 13.63
N GLY A 60 -14.90 -5.79 14.90
CA GLY A 60 -15.92 -6.13 15.89
C GLY A 60 -16.07 -7.64 16.12
N GLY A 61 -14.99 -8.42 15.93
CA GLY A 61 -14.99 -9.88 16.09
C GLY A 61 -15.58 -10.65 14.91
N SER A 62 -15.97 -9.97 13.83
CA SER A 62 -16.46 -10.62 12.60
C SER A 62 -15.42 -10.51 11.50
N ARG A 63 -15.12 -11.65 10.86
CA ARG A 63 -14.22 -11.75 9.71
C ARG A 63 -14.99 -11.65 8.40
N TYR A 64 -14.42 -10.92 7.45
CA TYR A 64 -14.95 -10.68 6.11
C TYR A 64 -13.87 -11.01 5.08
N ASP A 65 -14.00 -12.15 4.41
CA ASP A 65 -13.11 -12.55 3.32
C ASP A 65 -13.56 -11.85 2.02
N LEU A 66 -12.62 -11.15 1.38
CA LEU A 66 -12.88 -10.35 0.19
C LEU A 66 -13.04 -11.25 -1.03
N LYS A 67 -14.04 -10.95 -1.88
CA LYS A 67 -14.25 -11.67 -3.14
C LYS A 67 -13.22 -11.31 -4.21
N SER A 68 -12.70 -10.09 -4.17
CA SER A 68 -11.76 -9.59 -5.17
C SER A 68 -10.96 -8.39 -4.64
N TYR A 69 -9.66 -8.37 -4.92
CA TYR A 69 -8.79 -7.21 -4.77
C TYR A 69 -8.79 -6.37 -6.05
N ARG A 70 -9.93 -5.76 -6.37
CA ARG A 70 -10.02 -4.84 -7.50
C ARG A 70 -10.63 -3.53 -7.03
N HIS A 71 -9.85 -2.46 -7.14
CA HIS A 71 -10.36 -1.12 -6.88
C HIS A 71 -11.47 -0.78 -7.87
N VAL A 72 -12.58 -0.25 -7.34
CA VAL A 72 -13.72 0.20 -8.14
C VAL A 72 -13.87 1.71 -7.93
N GLY A 73 -14.04 2.45 -9.03
CA GLY A 73 -14.28 3.89 -8.99
C GLY A 73 -13.03 4.74 -8.77
N LYS A 74 -13.26 5.99 -8.33
CA LYS A 74 -12.23 7.01 -8.08
C LYS A 74 -11.64 6.87 -6.68
N PHE A 75 -10.34 7.04 -6.53
CA PHE A 75 -9.73 7.13 -5.21
C PHE A 75 -10.10 8.46 -4.53
N PRO A 76 -10.44 8.45 -3.24
CA PRO A 76 -10.71 9.67 -2.49
C PRO A 76 -9.43 10.47 -2.23
N GLY A 77 -9.58 11.76 -1.96
CA GLY A 77 -8.61 12.47 -1.14
C GLY A 77 -8.81 12.14 0.34
N VAL A 78 -7.72 11.95 1.06
CA VAL A 78 -7.69 11.46 2.44
C VAL A 78 -7.01 12.45 3.38
N SER A 79 -7.56 12.56 4.57
CA SER A 79 -6.98 13.20 5.75
C SER A 79 -6.72 12.16 6.84
N TYR A 80 -6.04 12.55 7.93
CA TYR A 80 -5.88 11.69 9.11
C TYR A 80 -7.21 11.06 9.58
N ALA A 81 -8.29 11.84 9.66
CA ALA A 81 -9.60 11.35 10.08
C ALA A 81 -10.18 10.30 9.11
N ASP A 82 -9.92 10.45 7.81
CA ASP A 82 -10.34 9.47 6.80
C ASP A 82 -9.55 8.16 6.93
N LEU A 83 -8.26 8.23 7.27
CA LEU A 83 -7.43 7.05 7.54
C LEU A 83 -7.95 6.27 8.76
N VAL A 84 -8.20 6.96 9.87
CA VAL A 84 -8.79 6.37 11.08
C VAL A 84 -10.15 5.74 10.76
N ALA A 85 -11.03 6.48 10.07
CA ALA A 85 -12.36 5.98 9.72
C ALA A 85 -12.31 4.75 8.81
N ALA A 86 -11.37 4.72 7.85
CA ALA A 86 -11.14 3.57 6.99
C ALA A 86 -10.63 2.37 7.79
N LEU A 87 -9.67 2.55 8.69
CA LEU A 87 -9.14 1.47 9.52
C LEU A 87 -10.14 0.95 10.56
N SER A 88 -10.96 1.79 11.17
CA SER A 88 -11.93 1.36 12.20
C SER A 88 -13.19 0.70 11.61
N LYS A 89 -13.49 0.93 10.33
CA LYS A 89 -14.73 0.45 9.69
C LYS A 89 -14.52 -0.49 8.51
N GLY A 90 -13.31 -0.54 7.94
CA GLY A 90 -12.96 -1.42 6.82
C GLY A 90 -13.97 -1.34 5.68
N GLY A 91 -14.47 -2.50 5.27
CA GLY A 91 -15.51 -2.65 4.23
C GLY A 91 -16.95 -2.43 4.70
N GLU A 92 -17.18 -1.93 5.91
CA GLU A 92 -18.53 -1.79 6.52
C GLU A 92 -19.32 -3.11 6.57
N GLY A 93 -18.61 -4.23 6.75
CA GLY A 93 -19.19 -5.57 6.75
C GLY A 93 -19.43 -6.17 5.36
N GLY A 94 -19.06 -5.46 4.30
CA GLY A 94 -19.07 -5.96 2.93
C GLY A 94 -17.86 -6.82 2.58
N THR A 95 -18.02 -7.70 1.60
CA THR A 95 -16.94 -8.55 1.05
C THR A 95 -16.45 -8.08 -0.32
N ASP A 96 -17.04 -6.99 -0.83
CA ASP A 96 -16.67 -6.36 -2.09
C ASP A 96 -15.81 -5.11 -1.82
N MET A 97 -14.81 -4.86 -2.68
CA MET A 97 -13.97 -3.67 -2.54
C MET A 97 -14.79 -2.39 -2.66
N ASN A 98 -14.61 -1.50 -1.69
CA ASN A 98 -15.25 -0.19 -1.66
C ASN A 98 -14.21 0.91 -1.45
N GLN A 99 -14.68 2.15 -1.34
CA GLN A 99 -13.81 3.32 -1.20
C GLN A 99 -12.95 3.28 0.06
N ARG A 100 -13.47 2.80 1.20
CA ARG A 100 -12.70 2.73 2.45
C ARG A 100 -11.67 1.61 2.45
N LEU A 101 -12.03 0.44 1.94
CA LEU A 101 -11.05 -0.62 1.71
C LEU A 101 -9.97 -0.14 0.74
N SER A 102 -10.32 0.68 -0.26
CA SER A 102 -9.31 1.27 -1.14
C SER A 102 -8.34 2.18 -0.40
N VAL A 103 -8.81 2.95 0.60
CA VAL A 103 -7.93 3.74 1.50
C VAL A 103 -7.04 2.82 2.34
N VAL A 104 -7.60 1.77 2.95
CA VAL A 104 -6.80 0.78 3.72
C VAL A 104 -5.72 0.14 2.85
N VAL A 105 -6.09 -0.24 1.62
CA VAL A 105 -5.16 -0.82 0.65
C VAL A 105 -4.06 0.17 0.28
N CYS A 106 -4.39 1.44 0.04
CA CYS A 106 -3.37 2.48 -0.18
C CYS A 106 -2.43 2.62 1.02
N LEU A 107 -3.02 2.67 2.22
CA LEU A 107 -2.32 2.90 3.49
C LEU A 107 -1.38 1.75 3.86
N ILE A 108 -1.72 0.51 3.52
CA ILE A 108 -0.95 -0.67 3.93
C ILE A 108 -0.24 -1.29 2.73
N CYS A 109 -1.00 -1.72 1.73
CA CYS A 109 -0.48 -2.56 0.64
C CYS A 109 0.33 -1.72 -0.35
N GLU A 110 -0.24 -0.63 -0.86
CA GLU A 110 0.42 0.19 -1.86
C GLU A 110 1.59 0.99 -1.28
N ALA A 111 1.47 1.44 -0.02
CA ALA A 111 2.58 2.03 0.71
C ALA A 111 3.71 1.03 1.00
N ALA A 112 3.40 -0.24 1.32
CA ALA A 112 4.42 -1.28 1.41
C ALA A 112 5.14 -1.50 0.07
N ARG A 113 4.43 -1.35 -1.06
CA ARG A 113 5.00 -1.50 -2.41
C ARG A 113 5.77 -0.27 -2.91
N SER A 114 5.43 0.95 -2.49
CA SER A 114 5.92 2.19 -3.11
C SER A 114 6.27 3.28 -2.09
N LYS A 115 7.50 3.83 -2.17
CA LYS A 115 7.92 4.95 -1.32
C LYS A 115 7.13 6.23 -1.56
N LEU A 116 6.63 6.45 -2.77
CA LEU A 116 5.82 7.63 -3.07
C LEU A 116 4.47 7.57 -2.36
N ILE A 117 3.88 6.37 -2.32
CA ILE A 117 2.60 6.17 -1.64
C ILE A 117 2.80 6.16 -0.13
N GLU A 118 3.89 5.56 0.38
CA GLU A 118 4.28 5.70 1.79
C GLU A 118 4.42 7.17 2.21
N GLY A 119 5.15 7.99 1.45
CA GLY A 119 5.30 9.42 1.73
C GLY A 119 3.97 10.18 1.68
N ALA A 120 3.09 9.85 0.72
CA ALA A 120 1.75 10.40 0.64
C ALA A 120 0.92 10.07 1.90
N MET A 121 1.02 8.84 2.41
CA MET A 121 0.33 8.43 3.63
C MET A 121 0.92 9.10 4.87
N GLN A 122 2.23 9.24 4.95
CA GLN A 122 2.90 9.98 6.04
C GLN A 122 2.45 11.44 6.10
N ARG A 123 2.30 12.13 4.95
CA ARG A 123 1.74 13.49 4.91
C ARG A 123 0.29 13.53 5.41
N ALA A 124 -0.54 12.57 5.00
CA ALA A 124 -1.90 12.46 5.50
C ALA A 124 -1.96 12.21 7.01
N ILE A 125 -1.04 11.38 7.54
CA ILE A 125 -0.86 11.13 8.98
C ILE A 125 -0.41 12.42 9.70
N ALA A 126 0.47 13.21 9.09
CA ALA A 126 0.93 14.50 9.61
C ALA A 126 -0.14 15.62 9.56
N GLY A 127 -1.34 15.32 9.05
CA GLY A 127 -2.49 16.24 9.03
C GLY A 127 -2.75 16.92 7.69
N GLU A 128 -1.98 16.61 6.65
CA GLU A 128 -2.27 17.11 5.30
C GLU A 128 -3.48 16.40 4.68
N ARG A 129 -4.17 17.09 3.78
CA ARG A 129 -5.12 16.45 2.86
C ARG A 129 -4.38 15.99 1.62
N VAL A 130 -4.43 14.70 1.31
CA VAL A 130 -3.70 14.09 0.20
C VAL A 130 -4.68 13.50 -0.81
N GLU A 131 -4.61 13.94 -2.06
CA GLU A 131 -5.41 13.37 -3.14
C GLU A 131 -4.75 12.09 -3.66
N LEU A 132 -5.44 10.95 -3.59
CA LEU A 132 -4.88 9.65 -3.96
C LEU A 132 -5.02 9.30 -5.43
N GLU A 133 -5.96 9.92 -6.13
CA GLU A 133 -6.22 9.63 -7.55
C GLU A 133 -4.97 9.77 -8.44
N PRO A 134 -4.10 10.79 -8.28
CA PRO A 134 -2.85 10.89 -9.02
C PRO A 134 -1.90 9.70 -8.83
N TYR A 135 -1.95 9.03 -7.67
CA TYR A 135 -1.10 7.88 -7.35
C TYR A 135 -1.60 6.57 -8.00
N ARG A 136 -2.83 6.53 -8.56
CA ARG A 136 -3.38 5.36 -9.28
C ARG A 136 -2.42 4.83 -10.34
N VAL A 137 -1.71 5.74 -11.00
CA VAL A 137 -0.73 5.38 -12.03
C VAL A 137 0.32 4.41 -11.51
N LEU A 138 0.84 4.65 -10.30
CA LEU A 138 1.86 3.82 -9.65
C LEU A 138 1.30 2.44 -9.29
N MET A 139 0.08 2.41 -8.76
CA MET A 139 -0.62 1.17 -8.38
C MET A 139 -0.84 0.26 -9.60
N ASN A 140 -1.23 0.85 -10.73
CA ASN A 140 -1.47 0.11 -11.96
C ASN A 140 -0.18 -0.43 -12.62
N MET A 141 0.96 0.23 -12.42
CA MET A 141 2.24 -0.19 -13.02
C MET A 141 3.11 -1.05 -12.12
N TYR A 142 2.70 -1.26 -10.86
CA TYR A 142 3.47 -1.97 -9.83
C TYR A 142 4.12 -3.26 -10.34
N GLU A 143 3.32 -4.21 -10.87
CA GLU A 143 3.83 -5.52 -11.27
C GLU A 143 4.87 -5.42 -12.40
N HIS A 144 4.62 -4.53 -13.37
CA HIS A 144 5.52 -4.31 -14.49
C HIS A 144 6.83 -3.65 -14.04
N THR A 145 6.74 -2.63 -13.18
CA THR A 145 7.92 -1.96 -12.62
C THR A 145 8.75 -2.90 -11.76
N LEU A 146 8.11 -3.72 -10.91
CA LEU A 146 8.80 -4.71 -10.09
C LEU A 146 9.53 -5.75 -10.95
N ARG A 147 8.87 -6.26 -12.00
CA ARG A 147 9.48 -7.23 -12.94
C ARG A 147 10.66 -6.63 -13.69
N PHE A 148 10.53 -5.38 -14.15
CA PHE A 148 11.60 -4.65 -14.81
C PHE A 148 12.80 -4.48 -13.86
N LYS A 149 12.57 -4.00 -12.64
CA LYS A 149 13.59 -3.85 -11.59
C LYS A 149 14.30 -5.17 -11.31
N SER A 150 13.53 -6.25 -11.10
CA SER A 150 14.09 -7.59 -10.86
C SER A 150 14.97 -8.07 -12.01
N THR A 151 14.57 -7.82 -13.26
CA THR A 151 15.35 -8.19 -14.44
C THR A 151 16.64 -7.39 -14.55
N LYS A 152 16.61 -6.08 -14.24
CA LYS A 152 17.79 -5.19 -14.22
C LYS A 152 18.85 -5.66 -13.23
N PHE A 153 18.44 -6.25 -12.10
CA PHE A 153 19.34 -6.76 -11.06
C PHE A 153 19.67 -8.25 -11.19
N LYS A 154 19.13 -8.95 -12.19
CA LYS A 154 19.42 -10.37 -12.40
C LYS A 154 20.90 -10.56 -12.77
N GLY A 155 21.66 -11.23 -11.90
CA GLY A 155 23.08 -11.56 -12.13
C GLY A 155 24.09 -10.56 -11.56
N THR A 156 23.66 -9.57 -10.76
CA THR A 156 24.60 -8.71 -10.03
C THR A 156 25.20 -9.45 -8.84
N THR A 157 26.53 -9.51 -8.74
CA THR A 157 27.29 -10.21 -7.68
C THR A 157 27.44 -9.41 -6.37
N HIS A 158 26.82 -8.23 -6.29
CA HIS A 158 26.81 -7.39 -5.08
C HIS A 158 25.43 -7.41 -4.42
N ALA A 159 25.36 -6.95 -3.17
CA ALA A 159 24.14 -6.74 -2.40
C ALA A 159 23.15 -5.86 -3.18
N ALA A 160 22.35 -6.46 -4.04
CA ALA A 160 21.33 -5.76 -4.79
C ALA A 160 20.40 -5.07 -3.79
N PRO A 161 20.01 -3.81 -4.02
CA PRO A 161 19.04 -3.15 -3.16
C PRO A 161 17.77 -4.00 -3.10
N PRO A 162 17.03 -3.98 -1.97
CA PRO A 162 15.80 -4.74 -1.86
C PRO A 162 14.84 -4.35 -2.99
N LEU A 163 14.13 -5.34 -3.53
CA LEU A 163 13.20 -5.12 -4.64
C LEU A 163 12.09 -4.15 -4.24
N LEU A 164 11.69 -4.19 -2.97
CA LEU A 164 10.67 -3.34 -2.38
C LEU A 164 11.24 -2.53 -1.21
N PRO A 165 10.68 -1.33 -0.94
CA PRO A 165 9.69 -0.64 -1.77
C PRO A 165 10.28 -0.09 -3.07
N LEU A 166 9.44 0.02 -4.10
CA LEU A 166 9.76 0.73 -5.33
C LEU A 166 9.96 2.23 -5.04
N GLN A 167 11.02 2.78 -5.60
CA GLN A 167 11.41 4.19 -5.52
C GLN A 167 10.89 4.95 -6.73
N LEU A 168 10.89 6.29 -6.67
CA LEU A 168 10.56 7.15 -7.82
C LEU A 168 11.32 6.72 -9.07
N GLN A 169 12.63 6.54 -8.93
CA GLN A 169 13.50 6.20 -10.05
C GLN A 169 13.16 4.84 -10.67
N ASP A 170 12.65 3.87 -9.90
CA ASP A 170 12.26 2.57 -10.43
C ASP A 170 11.12 2.73 -11.47
N TYR A 171 10.13 3.58 -11.18
CA TYR A 171 9.03 3.88 -12.10
C TYR A 171 9.49 4.68 -13.32
N ILE A 172 10.33 5.70 -13.11
CA ILE A 172 10.88 6.52 -14.20
C ILE A 172 11.71 5.66 -15.15
N ASP A 173 12.61 4.82 -14.62
CA ASP A 173 13.43 3.91 -15.42
C ASP A 173 12.55 2.94 -16.23
N TYR A 174 11.48 2.42 -15.63
CA TYR A 174 10.55 1.53 -16.34
C TYR A 174 9.85 2.25 -17.50
N VAL A 175 9.27 3.42 -17.26
CA VAL A 175 8.55 4.20 -18.29
C VAL A 175 9.48 4.66 -19.43
N GLN A 176 10.75 4.90 -19.13
CA GLN A 176 11.75 5.28 -20.13
C GLN A 176 12.42 4.07 -20.82
N SER A 177 12.12 2.86 -20.37
CA SER A 177 12.66 1.64 -20.96
C SER A 177 11.95 1.26 -22.26
N LYS A 178 12.61 0.44 -23.07
CA LYS A 178 12.01 -0.20 -24.25
C LYS A 178 10.89 -1.20 -23.92
N ASP A 179 10.76 -1.61 -22.65
CA ASP A 179 9.77 -2.60 -22.21
C ASP A 179 8.41 -1.94 -21.92
N TYR A 180 8.37 -0.60 -21.83
CA TYR A 180 7.15 0.17 -21.68
C TYR A 180 6.60 0.58 -23.05
N THR A 181 5.32 0.30 -23.27
CA THR A 181 4.63 0.51 -24.56
C THR A 181 3.50 1.55 -24.48
N GLY A 182 3.31 2.17 -23.31
CA GLY A 182 2.31 3.20 -23.10
C GLY A 182 2.82 4.60 -23.44
N ASP A 183 2.07 5.61 -23.00
CA ASP A 183 2.46 7.02 -23.15
C ASP A 183 3.65 7.35 -22.24
N THR A 184 4.78 7.73 -22.83
CA THR A 184 6.01 8.09 -22.11
C THR A 184 5.89 9.45 -21.40
N GLY A 185 4.93 10.30 -21.80
CA GLY A 185 4.59 11.54 -21.10
C GLY A 185 4.13 11.33 -19.66
N ILE A 186 3.74 10.10 -19.31
CA ILE A 186 3.38 9.73 -17.94
C ILE A 186 4.54 9.90 -16.94
N ALA A 187 5.79 9.91 -17.42
CA ALA A 187 6.97 10.15 -16.58
C ALA A 187 6.89 11.51 -15.86
N ASP A 188 6.36 12.55 -16.50
CA ASP A 188 6.24 13.87 -15.89
C ASP A 188 5.13 13.90 -14.83
N THR A 189 4.05 13.14 -15.04
CA THR A 189 3.02 12.93 -14.02
C THR A 189 3.60 12.26 -12.79
N ILE A 190 4.45 11.23 -12.96
CA ILE A 190 5.10 10.52 -11.86
C ILE A 190 6.08 11.43 -11.11
N ARG A 191 6.87 12.24 -11.81
CA ARG A 191 7.78 13.21 -11.19
C ARG A 191 7.04 14.23 -10.32
N ALA A 192 5.84 14.62 -10.70
CA ALA A 192 5.02 15.56 -9.93
C ALA A 192 4.44 14.99 -8.63
N LEU A 193 4.56 13.67 -8.38
CA LEU A 193 4.08 13.02 -7.15
C LEU A 193 5.07 13.07 -5.98
N ASN A 194 6.31 13.51 -6.22
CA ASN A 194 7.40 13.55 -5.25
C ASN A 194 7.43 14.87 -4.46
#